data_AF-R7ZI31-F1
#
_entry.id   AF-R7ZI31-F1
#
_cell.length_a   1.000
_cell.length_b   1.000
_cell.length_c   1.000
_cell.angle_alpha   90.00
_cell.angle_beta   90.00
_cell.angle_gamma   90.00
#
_symmetry.space_group_name_H-M   'P 1'
#
loop_
_entity.id
_entity.type
_entity.pdbx_description
1 polymer ?
#
loop_
_entity_poly.entity_id
_entity_poly.type
_entity_poly.pdbx_seq_one_letter_code
_entity_poly.pdbx_strand_id
1 'polypeptide(L)' 'MIMPLKRHTMNLLMLNFFPVKNFMGKLQHKVAIISDSGEGIGKEIARKYAQEGAKVVIADFNESTYKGC' A
#
# COMPACT_ATOMS: atom_id res chain seq x y z
N MET A 1 -14.03 -39.81 -19.51
CA MET A 1 -12.83 -38.98 -19.73
C MET A 1 -13.17 -37.56 -19.32
N ILE A 2 -12.99 -37.21 -18.04
CA ILE A 2 -13.41 -35.93 -17.47
C ILE A 2 -12.20 -35.00 -17.56
N MET A 3 -12.26 -33.98 -18.41
CA MET A 3 -11.19 -33.01 -18.60
C MET A 3 -11.04 -32.13 -17.35
N PRO A 4 -9.81 -31.82 -16.88
CA PRO A 4 -9.63 -30.94 -15.73
C PRO A 4 -9.90 -29.50 -16.16
N LEU A 5 -10.93 -28.90 -15.57
CA LEU A 5 -11.20 -27.46 -15.68
C LEU A 5 -9.95 -26.71 -15.18
N LYS A 6 -9.18 -26.13 -16.11
CA LYS A 6 -7.96 -25.37 -15.81
C LYS A 6 -8.32 -24.23 -14.85
N ARG A 7 -7.67 -24.19 -13.69
CA ARG A 7 -7.69 -23.09 -12.69
C ARG A 7 -7.61 -21.66 -13.27
N HIS A 8 -7.14 -21.50 -14.49
CA HIS A 8 -7.02 -20.21 -15.18
C HIS A 8 -8.36 -19.57 -15.61
N THR A 9 -9.42 -20.34 -15.89
CA THR A 9 -10.71 -19.76 -16.33
C THR A 9 -11.60 -19.32 -15.17
N MET A 10 -11.32 -19.78 -13.94
CA MET A 10 -12.15 -19.47 -12.76
C MET A 10 -11.96 -18.03 -12.23
N ASN A 11 -10.84 -17.37 -12.53
CA ASN A 11 -10.64 -15.96 -12.13
C ASN A 11 -11.40 -14.98 -13.01
N LEU A 12 -11.65 -15.31 -14.28
CA LEU A 12 -12.28 -14.37 -15.22
C LEU A 12 -13.80 -14.24 -15.02
N LEU A 13 -14.44 -15.27 -14.45
CA LEU A 13 -15.88 -15.25 -14.17
C LEU A 13 -16.22 -14.49 -12.87
N MET A 14 -15.33 -14.47 -11.88
CA MET A 14 -15.51 -13.76 -10.60
C MET A 14 -15.43 -12.22 -10.74
N LEU A 15 -14.74 -11.71 -11.75
CA LEU A 15 -14.52 -10.27 -11.96
C LEU A 15 -15.73 -9.52 -12.55
N ASN A 16 -16.71 -10.22 -13.12
CA ASN A 16 -17.82 -9.59 -13.85
C ASN A 16 -19.14 -9.54 -13.06
N PHE A 17 -19.22 -10.14 -11.86
CA PHE A 17 -20.47 -10.23 -11.10
C PHE A 17 -20.49 -9.40 -9.81
N PHE A 18 -19.33 -8.94 -9.34
CA PHE A 18 -19.21 -7.99 -8.25
C PHE A 18 -18.35 -6.82 -8.72
N PRO A 19 -18.80 -5.55 -8.60
CA PRO A 19 -17.92 -4.41 -8.83
C PRO A 19 -16.79 -4.48 -7.80
N VAL A 20 -15.62 -4.98 -8.22
CA VAL A 20 -14.40 -4.84 -7.42
C VAL A 20 -14.05 -3.36 -7.47
N LYS A 21 -14.46 -2.62 -6.44
CA LYS A 21 -14.05 -1.24 -6.24
C LYS A 21 -12.53 -1.27 -6.13
N ASN A 22 -11.83 -0.84 -7.19
CA ASN A 22 -10.37 -0.74 -7.16
C ASN A 22 -9.99 0.33 -6.13
N PHE A 23 -9.69 -0.10 -4.90
CA PHE A 23 -9.16 0.72 -3.83
C PHE A 23 -7.66 0.98 -4.04
N MET A 24 -7.24 1.33 -5.26
CA MET A 24 -5.86 1.73 -5.47
C MET A 24 -5.66 3.08 -4.80
N GLY A 25 -4.89 3.07 -3.71
CA GLY A 25 -4.48 4.30 -3.04
C GLY A 25 -3.75 5.22 -4.00
N LYS A 26 -3.87 6.53 -3.79
CA LYS A 26 -3.33 7.56 -4.70
C LYS A 26 -1.82 7.44 -4.91
N LEU A 27 -1.10 6.82 -3.97
CA LEU A 27 0.34 6.68 -3.98
C LEU A 27 0.81 5.24 -4.24
N GLN A 28 -0.07 4.38 -4.76
CA GLN A 28 0.29 3.02 -5.14
C GLN A 28 1.48 3.02 -6.12
N HIS A 29 2.45 2.13 -5.89
CA HIS A 29 3.69 2.01 -6.68
C HIS A 29 4.60 3.25 -6.65
N LYS A 30 4.42 4.15 -5.69
CA LYS A 30 5.34 5.28 -5.45
C LYS A 30 6.27 4.99 -4.27
N VAL A 31 7.42 5.64 -4.30
CA VAL A 31 8.37 5.70 -3.18
C VAL A 31 8.38 7.14 -2.67
N ALA A 32 8.29 7.33 -1.37
CA ALA A 32 8.32 8.64 -0.72
C ALA A 32 9.41 8.69 0.35
N ILE A 33 10.23 9.74 0.33
CA ILE A 33 11.20 10.07 1.38
C ILE A 33 10.62 11.26 2.14
N ILE A 34 10.53 11.16 3.46
CA ILE A 34 9.89 12.20 4.28
C ILE A 34 10.88 12.60 5.37
N SER A 35 11.31 13.86 5.34
CA SER A 35 12.16 14.48 6.37
C SER A 35 11.36 14.84 7.62
N ASP A 36 12.01 14.91 8.78
CA ASP A 36 11.41 15.33 10.07
C ASP A 36 10.15 14.52 10.41
N SER A 37 10.22 13.20 10.20
CA SER A 37 9.07 12.28 10.28
C SER A 37 9.08 11.36 11.50
N GLY A 38 9.96 11.60 12.47
CA GLY A 38 9.97 10.90 13.75
C GLY A 38 8.75 11.24 14.62
N GLU A 39 8.21 12.46 14.51
CA GLU A 39 7.04 12.88 15.28
C GLU A 39 6.16 13.93 14.57
N GLY A 40 5.13 14.41 15.27
CA GLY A 40 4.27 15.50 14.82
C GLY A 40 3.66 15.30 13.42
N ILE A 41 3.75 16.36 12.61
CA ILE A 41 3.14 16.41 11.28
C ILE A 41 3.85 15.46 10.31
N GLY A 42 5.19 15.40 10.33
CA GLY A 42 5.95 14.55 9.42
C GLY A 42 5.60 13.07 9.60
N LYS A 43 5.41 12.63 10.86
CA LYS A 43 4.94 11.28 11.18
C LYS A 43 3.56 10.99 10.61
N GLU A 44 2.60 11.90 10.77
CA GLU A 44 1.24 11.70 10.25
C GLU A 44 1.18 11.70 8.72
N ILE A 45 2.02 12.51 8.06
CA ILE A 45 2.19 12.48 6.60
C ILE A 45 2.74 11.11 6.17
N ALA A 46 3.78 10.62 6.84
CA ALA A 46 4.35 9.30 6.54
C ALA A 46 3.33 8.17 6.68
N ARG A 47 2.56 8.19 7.77
CA ARG A 47 1.47 7.24 7.99
C ARG A 47 0.42 7.31 6.89
N LYS A 48 -0.01 8.52 6.51
CA LYS A 48 -1.01 8.70 5.45
C LYS A 48 -0.49 8.21 4.09
N TYR A 49 0.79 8.44 3.80
CA TYR A 49 1.40 8.03 2.54
C TYR A 49 1.51 6.51 2.43
N ALA A 50 1.88 5.84 3.53
CA ALA A 50 1.87 4.38 3.61
C ALA A 50 0.46 3.81 3.41
N GLN A 51 -0.57 4.43 4.03
CA GLN A 51 -1.98 4.04 3.84
C GLN A 51 -2.45 4.21 2.39
N GLU A 52 -1.90 5.18 1.66
CA GLU A 52 -2.19 5.40 0.24
C GLU A 52 -1.35 4.50 -0.69
N GLY A 53 -0.55 3.57 -0.14
CA GLY A 53 0.15 2.54 -0.90
C GLY A 53 1.59 2.89 -1.29
N ALA A 54 2.16 3.97 -0.74
CA ALA A 54 3.55 4.32 -0.96
C ALA A 54 4.50 3.40 -0.17
N LYS A 55 5.67 3.10 -0.74
CA LYS A 55 6.83 2.67 0.05
C LYS A 55 7.48 3.91 0.66
N VAL A 56 7.51 4.00 1.99
CA VAL A 56 7.94 5.21 2.70
C VAL A 56 9.31 5.00 3.35
N VAL A 57 10.19 5.98 3.20
CA VAL A 57 11.48 6.10 3.90
C VAL A 57 11.37 7.27 4.87
N ILE A 58 11.64 6.99 6.14
CA ILE A 58 11.63 7.97 7.24
C ILE A 58 13.04 8.54 7.39
N ALA A 59 13.19 9.84 7.21
CA ALA A 59 14.43 10.57 7.44
C ALA A 59 14.25 11.54 8.60
N ASP A 60 14.88 11.25 9.72
CA ASP A 60 14.88 12.11 10.91
C ASP A 60 16.26 12.04 11.57
N PHE A 61 16.70 13.12 12.20
CA PHE A 61 17.99 13.19 12.88
C PHE A 61 17.90 12.80 14.35
N ASN A 62 16.70 12.78 14.91
CA ASN A 62 16.48 12.45 16.30
C ASN A 62 16.29 10.94 16.48
N GLU A 63 17.35 10.26 16.93
CA GLU A 63 17.33 8.82 17.19
C GLU A 63 16.29 8.44 18.26
N SER A 64 16.00 9.33 19.22
CA SER A 64 15.05 9.06 20.30
C SER A 64 13.59 8.99 19.86
N THR A 65 13.25 9.61 18.72
CA THR A 65 11.88 9.61 18.16
C THR A 65 11.67 8.50 17.14
N TYR A 66 12.71 7.71 16.84
CA TYR A 66 12.64 6.59 15.90
C TYR A 66 11.85 5.41 16.50
N LYS A 67 10.53 5.49 16.45
CA LYS A 67 9.63 4.36 16.72
C LYS A 67 9.15 3.84 15.37
N GLY A 68 9.69 2.68 14.95
CA GLY A 68 9.28 1.99 13.73
C GLY A 68 7.75 1.92 13.67
N CYS A 69 7.19 2.51 12.61
CA CYS A 69 5.75 2.51 12.34
C CYS A 69 5.29 1.14 11.88
#